data_AF-A0A2A4GUM3-F1
#
_entry.id   AF-A0A2A4GUM3-F1
#
_cell.length_a   1.000
_cell.length_b   1.000
_cell.length_c   1.000
_cell.angle_alpha   90.00
_cell.angle_beta   90.00
_cell.angle_gamma   90.00
#
_symmetry.space_group_name_H-M   'P 1'
#
loop_
_entity.id
_entity.type
_entity.pdbx_description
1 polymer ?
#
loop_
_entity_poly.entity_id
_entity_poly.type
_entity_poly.pdbx_seq_one_letter_code
_entity_poly.pdbx_strand_id
1 'polypeptide(L)' 'MNIQEATKLAMKKGVAIRRNNQNAYGILPTNLVNYQCLIISKNYKTKGQTAGARWQPSADDLIADDWVLDY' A
#
# COMPACT_ATOMS: atom_id res chain seq x y z
N MET A 1 4.05 0.42 -12.45
CA MET A 1 2.76 1.10 -12.70
C MET A 1 2.84 2.45 -12.03
N ASN A 2 2.06 3.44 -12.48
CA ASN A 2 1.87 4.64 -11.68
C ASN A 2 1.02 4.32 -10.43
N ILE A 3 1.02 5.23 -9.47
CA ILE A 3 0.30 5.03 -8.20
C ILE A 3 -1.22 4.82 -8.40
N GLN A 4 -1.84 5.46 -9.39
CA GLN A 4 -3.28 5.36 -9.63
C GLN A 4 -3.68 4.00 -10.19
N GLU A 5 -2.92 3.50 -11.16
CA GLU A 5 -3.10 2.17 -11.74
C GLU A 5 -2.93 1.08 -10.68
N ALA A 6 -1.85 1.16 -9.90
CA ALA A 6 -1.58 0.22 -8.83
C ALA A 6 -2.72 0.24 -7.79
N THR A 7 -3.19 1.42 -7.39
CA THR A 7 -4.29 1.58 -6.43
C THR A 7 -5.58 0.94 -6.92
N LYS A 8 -6.01 1.23 -8.16
CA LYS A 8 -7.24 0.65 -8.75
C LYS A 8 -7.16 -0.87 -8.80
N LEU A 9 -6.01 -1.41 -9.21
CA LEU A 9 -5.81 -2.86 -9.32
C LEU A 9 -5.76 -3.54 -7.95
N ALA A 10 -5.11 -2.92 -6.97
CA ALA A 10 -5.02 -3.39 -5.60
C ALA A 10 -6.39 -3.44 -4.91
N MET A 11 -7.20 -2.39 -5.05
CA MET A 11 -8.57 -2.36 -4.52
C MET A 11 -9.45 -3.46 -5.13
N LYS A 12 -9.33 -3.71 -6.45
CA LYS A 12 -10.06 -4.79 -7.12
C LYS A 12 -9.67 -6.18 -6.61
N LYS A 13 -8.41 -6.36 -6.21
CA LYS A 13 -7.85 -7.65 -5.76
C LYS A 13 -7.84 -7.83 -4.24
N GLY A 14 -8.06 -6.77 -3.46
CA GLY A 14 -7.96 -6.79 -2.00
C GLY A 14 -6.53 -6.99 -1.49
N VAL A 15 -5.53 -6.45 -2.19
CA VAL A 15 -4.09 -6.60 -1.85
C VAL A 15 -3.42 -5.25 -1.63
N ALA A 16 -2.21 -5.24 -1.08
CA ALA A 16 -1.43 -4.04 -0.88
C ALA A 16 -0.63 -3.64 -2.15
N ILE A 17 -0.09 -2.43 -2.16
CA ILE A 17 0.88 -1.92 -3.13
C ILE A 17 2.19 -1.55 -2.44
N ARG A 18 3.29 -1.55 -3.17
CA ARG A 18 4.58 -1.03 -2.69
C ARG A 18 5.42 -0.49 -3.83
N ARG A 19 6.46 0.28 -3.48
CA ARG A 19 7.53 0.65 -4.41
C ARG A 19 8.51 -0.50 -4.57
N ASN A 20 9.19 -0.57 -5.72
CA ASN A 20 10.16 -1.65 -5.97
C ASN A 20 11.36 -1.60 -5.01
N ASN A 21 11.81 -0.40 -4.66
CA ASN A 21 12.91 -0.17 -3.72
C ASN A 21 12.50 -0.31 -2.24
N GLN A 22 11.21 -0.51 -1.95
CA GLN A 22 10.67 -0.53 -0.59
C GLN A 22 10.19 -1.93 -0.23
N ASN A 23 10.96 -2.60 0.62
CA ASN A 23 10.74 -4.01 0.99
C ASN A 23 10.18 -4.21 2.41
N ALA A 24 10.07 -3.16 3.22
CA ALA A 24 9.71 -3.27 4.63
C ALA A 24 8.19 -3.29 4.89
N TYR A 25 7.41 -2.60 4.04
CA TYR A 25 5.97 -2.47 4.19
C TYR A 25 5.27 -2.33 2.84
N GLY A 26 4.00 -2.72 2.82
CA GLY A 26 3.04 -2.42 1.77
C GLY A 26 2.03 -1.36 2.24
N ILE A 27 1.28 -0.82 1.30
CA ILE A 27 0.21 0.13 1.53
C ILE A 27 -1.07 -0.54 1.06
N LEU A 28 -2.03 -0.75 1.95
CA LEU A 28 -3.36 -1.25 1.59
C LEU A 28 -4.27 -0.05 1.29
N PRO A 29 -4.67 0.15 0.02
CA PRO A 29 -5.57 1.24 -0.32
C PRO A 29 -7.00 0.86 0.08
N THR A 30 -7.62 1.65 0.95
CA THR A 30 -9.03 1.48 1.31
C THR A 30 -9.73 2.84 1.38
N ASN A 31 -11.06 2.82 1.33
CA ASN A 31 -11.91 4.01 1.50
C ASN A 31 -12.71 3.94 2.82
N LEU A 32 -12.28 3.13 3.79
CA LEU A 32 -12.95 3.05 5.08
C LEU A 32 -12.81 4.40 5.80
N VAL A 33 -13.92 4.87 6.38
CA VAL A 33 -14.02 6.21 7.01
C VAL A 33 -12.85 6.50 7.95
N ASN A 34 -12.48 5.52 8.77
CA ASN A 34 -11.41 5.66 9.76
C ASN A 34 -10.02 5.26 9.24
N TYR A 35 -9.98 4.45 8.18
CA TYR A 35 -8.78 3.75 7.70
C TYR A 35 -8.66 3.92 6.19
N GLN A 36 -8.21 5.08 5.72
CA GLN A 36 -8.04 5.36 4.29
C GLN A 36 -6.95 4.43 3.68
N CYS A 37 -5.72 4.91 3.52
CA CYS A 37 -4.58 4.06 3.17
C CYS A 37 -3.86 3.58 4.42
N LEU A 38 -3.70 2.27 4.58
CA LEU A 38 -3.03 1.66 5.74
C LEU A 38 -1.61 1.21 5.39
N ILE A 39 -0.66 1.49 6.28
CA ILE A 39 0.68 0.88 6.19
C ILE A 39 0.60 -0.53 6.78
N ILE A 40 0.96 -1.53 5.99
CA ILE A 40 0.94 -2.94 6.35
C ILE A 40 2.38 -3.46 6.36
N SER A 41 2.87 -3.86 7.52
CA SER A 41 4.20 -4.50 7.62
C SER A 41 4.20 -5.84 6.86
N LYS A 42 5.31 -6.24 6.23
CA LYS A 42 5.41 -7.54 5.53
C LYS A 42 5.03 -8.74 6.41
N ASN A 43 5.19 -8.60 7.72
CA ASN A 43 4.88 -9.65 8.69
C ASN A 43 3.38 -9.73 9.02
N TYR A 44 2.50 -8.99 8.33
CA TYR A 44 1.04 -9.04 8.55
C TYR A 44 0.46 -10.45 8.35
N LYS A 45 1.19 -11.32 7.65
CA LYS A 45 0.89 -12.75 7.50
C LYS A 45 1.05 -13.58 8.78
N THR A 46 1.67 -13.03 9.84
CA THR A 46 1.74 -13.65 11.16
C THR A 46 0.67 -13.07 12.08
N LYS A 47 -0.15 -13.93 12.70
CA LYS A 47 -1.20 -13.53 13.65
C LYS A 47 -0.64 -12.53 14.68
N GLY A 48 -1.32 -11.38 14.82
CA GLY A 48 -1.03 -10.39 15.88
C GLY A 48 -0.39 -9.08 15.41
N GLN A 49 -0.36 -8.80 14.11
CA GLN A 49 0.21 -7.55 13.59
C GLN A 49 -0.81 -6.42 13.43
N THR A 50 -0.37 -5.22 13.80
CA THR A 50 -1.10 -3.96 13.68
C THR A 50 -0.95 -3.38 12.28
N ALA A 51 -2.06 -3.02 11.66
CA ALA A 51 -2.02 -2.05 10.57
C ALA A 51 -1.60 -0.70 11.18
N GLY A 52 -0.58 -0.09 10.60
CA GLY A 52 -0.01 1.17 11.06
C GLY A 52 -0.81 2.39 10.61
N ALA A 53 -0.30 3.57 10.96
CA ALA A 53 -0.87 4.88 10.66
C ALA A 53 -1.30 5.07 9.18
N ARG A 54 -2.05 6.14 8.94
CA ARG A 54 -2.45 6.55 7.59
C ARG A 54 -1.20 6.86 6.76
N TRP A 55 -1.06 6.20 5.62
CA TRP A 55 0.00 6.52 4.69
C TRP A 55 -0.24 7.90 4.06
N GLN A 56 0.82 8.70 3.98
CA GLN A 56 0.83 10.00 3.31
C GLN A 56 1.87 9.95 2.18
N PRO A 57 1.46 10.06 0.91
CA PRO A 57 2.40 10.01 -0.20
C PRO A 57 3.31 11.25 -0.22
N SER A 58 4.59 11.05 -0.48
CA SER A 58 5.52 12.11 -0.84
C SER A 58 5.35 12.54 -2.31
N ALA A 59 5.99 13.65 -2.72
CA ALA A 59 6.00 14.05 -4.13
C ALA A 59 6.62 12.95 -5.02
N ASP A 60 7.66 12.26 -4.56
CA ASP A 60 8.27 11.13 -5.29
C ASP A 60 7.28 9.98 -5.48
N ASP A 61 6.50 9.67 -4.45
CA ASP A 61 5.46 8.65 -4.51
C ASP A 61 4.40 8.95 -5.58
N LEU A 62 4.04 10.23 -5.73
CA LEU A 62 3.02 10.67 -6.67
C LEU A 62 3.48 10.61 -8.13
N ILE A 63 4.76 10.87 -8.40
CA ILE A 63 5.31 10.94 -9.77
C ILE A 63 5.98 9.63 -10.23
N ALA A 64 6.08 8.65 -9.35
CA ALA A 64 6.77 7.42 -9.65
C ALA A 64 5.94 6.39 -10.43
N ASP A 65 6.65 5.60 -11.24
CA ASP A 65 6.08 4.57 -12.11
C ASP A 65 6.52 3.14 -11.76
N ASP A 66 7.20 2.95 -10.62
CA ASP A 66 7.68 1.65 -10.12
C ASP A 66 6.78 1.06 -9.02
N TRP A 67 5.51 1.45 -8.98
CA TRP A 67 4.52 0.80 -8.11
C TRP A 67 4.18 -0.61 -8.59
N VAL A 68 4.12 -1.54 -7.65
CA VAL A 68 3.77 -2.95 -7.85
C VAL A 68 2.76 -3.42 -6.81
N LEU A 69 2.04 -4.50 -7.12
CA LEU A 69 1.22 -5.21 -6.14
C LEU A 69 2.10 -5.98 -5.16
N ASP A 70 1.69 -6.02 -3.89
CA ASP A 70 2.36 -6.76 -2.82
C ASP A 70 1.45 -7.91 -2.36
N TYR A 71 1.86 -9.15 -2.66
CA TYR A 71 1.10 -10.39 -2.48
C TYR A 71 1.50 -11.16 -1.22
#